data_AF-A0A653Y0X6-F1
#
_entry.id   AF-A0A653Y0X6-F1
#
_cell.length_a   1.000
_cell.length_b   1.000
_cell.length_c   1.000
_cell.angle_alpha   90.00
_cell.angle_beta   90.00
_cell.angle_gamma   90.00
#
_symmetry.space_group_name_H-M   'P 1'
#
loop_
_entity.id
_entity.type
_entity.pdbx_description
1 polymer ?
#
loop_
_entity_poly.entity_id
_entity_poly.type
_entity_poly.pdbx_seq_one_letter_code
_entity_poly.pdbx_strand_id
1 'polypeptide(L)'
;MKNTLKVLFALIVIIIISVLVLLNQHDKQNKTSDPGGRDTVQEKKKSDQQKAEEFADKMKPKIEEDLYEMDIHHFIKNITFKKEVTISPMGYIVVEGYINDEPEKFNFSASLKYRTNEISSMSYSYELSIRFRDWEKYKDEPQLKENFLKSLPKKEREQYLKDIGEKE
;
A
#
# COMPACT_ATOMS: atom_id res chain seq x y z
N MET A 1 -7.01 -27.19 47.47
CA MET A 1 -7.52 -26.46 46.28
C MET A 1 -6.45 -26.02 45.27
N LYS A 2 -5.19 -25.73 45.67
CA LYS A 2 -4.15 -25.33 44.69
C LYS A 2 -3.76 -26.43 43.70
N ASN A 3 -3.75 -27.71 44.11
CA ASN A 3 -3.32 -28.81 43.24
C ASN A 3 -4.43 -29.28 42.29
N THR A 4 -5.69 -29.25 42.72
CA THR A 4 -6.84 -29.56 41.84
C THR A 4 -7.01 -28.53 40.73
N LEU A 5 -6.76 -27.25 41.00
CA LEU A 5 -6.79 -26.19 39.99
C LEU A 5 -5.67 -26.37 38.94
N LYS A 6 -4.46 -26.79 39.37
CA LYS A 6 -3.34 -27.10 38.46
C LYS A 6 -3.63 -28.30 37.55
N VAL A 7 -4.25 -29.36 38.09
CA VAL A 7 -4.64 -30.55 37.32
C VAL A 7 -5.73 -30.21 36.30
N LEU A 8 -6.70 -29.36 36.68
CA LEU A 8 -7.76 -28.89 35.77
C LEU A 8 -7.18 -28.05 34.63
N PHE A 9 -6.26 -27.14 34.93
CA PHE A 9 -5.56 -26.35 33.90
C PHE A 9 -4.73 -27.24 32.96
N ALA A 10 -4.05 -28.25 33.48
CA ALA A 10 -3.29 -29.19 32.64
C ALA A 10 -4.20 -29.97 31.67
N LEU A 11 -5.38 -30.41 32.12
CA LEU A 11 -6.36 -31.09 31.27
C LEU A 11 -6.91 -30.17 30.17
N ILE A 12 -7.19 -28.91 30.48
CA ILE A 12 -7.67 -27.92 29.49
C ILE A 12 -6.60 -27.69 28.41
N VAL A 13 -5.33 -27.58 28.79
CA VAL A 13 -4.22 -27.38 27.84
C VAL A 13 -4.08 -28.59 26.90
N ILE A 14 -4.21 -29.81 27.42
CA ILE A 14 -4.15 -31.03 26.60
C ILE A 14 -5.31 -31.06 25.59
N ILE A 15 -6.53 -30.70 26.01
CA ILE A 15 -7.69 -30.65 25.12
C ILE A 15 -7.49 -29.63 23.99
N ILE A 16 -6.98 -28.43 24.31
CA ILE A 16 -6.70 -27.39 23.31
C ILE A 16 -5.67 -27.86 22.28
N ILE A 17 -4.61 -28.52 22.74
CA ILE A 17 -3.58 -29.09 21.84
C ILE A 17 -4.19 -30.20 20.97
N SER A 18 -5.02 -31.09 21.52
CA SER A 18 -5.69 -32.14 20.76
C SER A 18 -6.63 -31.58 19.68
N VAL A 19 -7.38 -30.52 19.98
CA VAL A 19 -8.27 -29.85 19.00
C VAL A 19 -7.46 -29.18 17.89
N LEU A 20 -6.35 -28.52 18.22
CA LEU A 20 -5.43 -27.93 17.22
C LEU A 20 -4.80 -29.00 16.30
N VAL A 21 -4.45 -30.17 16.84
CA VAL A 21 -3.94 -31.30 16.05
C VAL A 21 -5.02 -31.86 15.13
N LEU A 22 -6.27 -31.99 15.61
CA LEU A 22 -7.39 -32.49 14.81
C LEU A 22 -7.76 -31.55 13.66
N LEU A 23 -7.79 -30.22 13.88
CA LEU A 23 -8.01 -29.24 12.81
C LEU A 23 -6.91 -29.33 11.74
N ASN A 24 -5.64 -29.45 12.16
CA ASN A 24 -4.51 -29.66 11.24
C ASN A 24 -4.57 -31.01 10.48
N GLN A 25 -5.19 -32.04 11.03
CA GLN A 25 -5.40 -33.32 10.34
C GLN A 25 -6.59 -33.27 9.38
N HIS A 26 -7.66 -32.54 9.72
CA HIS A 26 -8.84 -32.43 8.87
C HIS A 26 -8.55 -31.65 7.57
N ASP A 27 -7.69 -30.63 7.63
CA ASP A 27 -7.18 -29.92 6.44
C ASP A 27 -6.33 -30.82 5.52
N LYS A 28 -5.64 -31.82 6.10
CA LYS A 28 -4.83 -32.78 5.34
C LYS A 28 -5.66 -33.88 4.68
N GLN A 29 -6.82 -34.22 5.24
CA GLN A 29 -7.61 -35.37 4.79
C GLN A 29 -8.49 -35.07 3.56
N ASN A 30 -8.74 -33.79 3.24
CA ASN A 30 -9.51 -33.38 2.05
C ASN A 30 -8.68 -33.39 0.74
N LYS A 31 -7.50 -34.01 0.72
CA LYS A 31 -6.68 -34.24 -0.48
C LYS A 31 -6.34 -35.72 -0.64
N THR A 32 -7.31 -36.49 -1.10
CA THR A 32 -7.12 -37.80 -1.74
C THR A 32 -7.66 -37.66 -3.17
N SER A 33 -7.01 -38.07 -4.26
CA SER A 33 -5.91 -39.03 -4.45
C SER A 33 -5.39 -38.86 -5.88
N ASP A 34 -4.08 -38.84 -6.07
CA ASP A 34 -3.46 -39.24 -7.35
C ASP A 34 -2.10 -39.89 -7.03
N PRO A 35 -1.87 -41.19 -7.31
CA PRO A 35 -0.66 -41.88 -6.91
C PRO A 35 0.38 -41.78 -8.02
N GLY A 36 1.31 -40.83 -7.89
CA GLY A 36 2.30 -40.57 -8.94
C GLY A 36 3.59 -39.90 -8.49
N GLY A 37 4.24 -40.41 -7.43
CA GLY A 37 5.70 -40.31 -7.29
C GLY A 37 6.30 -39.10 -6.53
N ARG A 38 7.11 -39.47 -5.53
CA ARG A 38 8.19 -38.74 -4.82
C ARG A 38 7.77 -37.74 -3.73
N ASP A 39 8.06 -38.19 -2.51
CA ASP A 39 8.18 -37.38 -1.31
C ASP A 39 9.23 -36.27 -1.41
N THR A 40 9.02 -35.26 -0.56
CA THR A 40 9.96 -34.24 -0.06
C THR A 40 10.00 -32.90 -0.79
N VAL A 41 9.14 -31.99 -0.29
CA VAL A 41 9.40 -30.64 0.25
C VAL A 41 8.14 -29.80 -0.04
N GLN A 42 7.11 -29.96 0.79
CA GLN A 42 6.08 -28.93 0.94
C GLN A 42 6.66 -27.79 1.78
N GLU A 43 7.58 -27.02 1.20
CA GLU A 43 7.65 -25.61 1.56
C GLU A 43 6.24 -25.07 1.33
N LYS A 44 5.60 -24.51 2.36
CA LYS A 44 4.36 -23.74 2.18
C LYS A 44 4.68 -22.56 1.27
N LYS A 45 4.63 -22.78 -0.05
CA LYS A 45 4.83 -21.74 -1.07
C LYS A 45 3.81 -20.65 -0.77
N LYS A 46 4.30 -19.45 -0.44
CA LYS A 46 3.46 -18.26 -0.27
C LYS A 46 2.62 -18.06 -1.53
N SER A 47 1.36 -17.63 -1.35
CA SER A 47 0.51 -17.21 -2.47
C SER A 47 1.20 -16.08 -3.24
N ASP A 48 0.92 -15.96 -4.53
CA ASP A 48 1.47 -14.86 -5.33
C ASP A 48 1.04 -13.49 -4.80
N GLN A 49 -0.17 -13.43 -4.20
CA GLN A 49 -0.64 -12.24 -3.48
C GLN A 49 0.26 -11.90 -2.29
N GLN A 50 0.61 -12.88 -1.45
CA GLN A 50 1.47 -12.65 -0.28
C GLN A 50 2.88 -12.21 -0.69
N LYS A 51 3.40 -12.76 -1.80
CA LYS A 51 4.70 -12.31 -2.35
C LYS A 51 4.60 -10.87 -2.86
N ALA A 52 3.47 -10.49 -3.45
CA ALA A 52 3.24 -9.13 -3.94
C ALA A 52 3.16 -8.12 -2.79
N GLU A 53 2.45 -8.45 -1.71
CA GLU A 53 2.36 -7.62 -0.49
C GLU A 53 3.73 -7.46 0.17
N GLU A 54 4.48 -8.54 0.34
CA GLU A 54 5.84 -8.48 0.91
C GLU A 54 6.82 -7.67 0.04
N PHE A 55 6.67 -7.74 -1.28
CA PHE A 55 7.47 -6.94 -2.19
C PHE A 55 7.07 -5.46 -2.14
N ALA A 56 5.78 -5.17 -2.14
CA ALA A 56 5.26 -3.81 -2.02
C ALA A 56 5.71 -3.15 -0.72
N ASP A 57 5.66 -3.85 0.41
CA ASP A 57 6.14 -3.34 1.70
C ASP A 57 7.62 -2.94 1.65
N LYS A 58 8.45 -3.70 0.96
CA LYS A 58 9.87 -3.37 0.74
C LYS A 58 10.07 -2.15 -0.17
N MET A 59 9.11 -1.89 -1.06
CA MET A 59 9.17 -0.80 -2.02
C MET A 59 8.56 0.50 -1.50
N LYS A 60 7.77 0.46 -0.41
CA LYS A 60 7.18 1.66 0.21
C LYS A 60 8.19 2.79 0.46
N PRO A 61 9.39 2.55 1.05
CA PRO A 61 10.35 3.63 1.27
C PRO A 61 10.78 4.34 -0.02
N LYS A 62 10.93 3.60 -1.13
CA LYS A 62 11.27 4.20 -2.43
C LYS A 62 10.10 5.00 -3.01
N ILE A 63 8.87 4.55 -2.80
CA ILE A 63 7.67 5.32 -3.19
C ILE A 63 7.59 6.62 -2.37
N GLU A 64 7.89 6.57 -1.07
CA GLU A 64 7.94 7.77 -0.22
C GLU A 64 9.02 8.76 -0.71
N GLU A 65 10.22 8.25 -1.03
CA GLU A 65 11.31 9.06 -1.59
C GLU A 65 10.87 9.77 -2.88
N ASP A 66 10.36 9.04 -3.88
CA ASP A 66 9.86 9.61 -5.13
C ASP A 66 8.76 10.67 -4.89
N LEU A 67 7.85 10.45 -3.92
CA LEU A 67 6.81 11.42 -3.57
C LEU A 67 7.40 12.71 -2.99
N TYR A 68 8.35 12.61 -2.07
CA TYR A 68 8.98 13.78 -1.46
C TYR A 68 9.89 14.53 -2.44
N GLU A 69 10.54 13.85 -3.38
CA GLU A 69 11.33 14.51 -4.44
C GLU A 69 10.46 15.35 -5.37
N MET A 70 9.25 14.89 -5.68
CA MET A 70 8.30 15.67 -6.47
C MET A 70 7.61 16.79 -5.68
N ASP A 71 7.58 16.69 -4.35
CA ASP A 71 6.92 17.67 -3.47
C ASP A 71 7.80 18.91 -3.22
N ILE A 72 8.01 19.67 -4.29
CA ILE A 72 8.82 20.89 -4.27
C ILE A 72 8.26 22.00 -3.37
N HIS A 73 6.99 21.89 -2.96
CA HIS A 73 6.29 22.88 -2.14
C HIS A 73 6.17 22.46 -0.66
N HIS A 74 6.71 21.30 -0.29
CA HIS A 74 6.58 20.74 1.06
C HIS A 74 5.12 20.58 1.53
N PHE A 75 4.25 20.20 0.61
CA PHE A 75 2.83 19.97 0.84
C PHE A 75 2.56 18.69 1.63
N ILE A 76 3.39 17.65 1.45
CA ILE A 76 3.25 16.34 2.09
C ILE A 76 3.64 16.44 3.56
N LYS A 77 2.68 16.13 4.44
CA LYS A 77 2.88 16.04 5.90
C LYS A 77 2.88 14.59 6.37
N ASN A 78 2.06 13.76 5.74
CA ASN A 78 2.02 12.32 5.98
C ASN A 78 1.67 11.57 4.70
N ILE A 79 2.10 10.30 4.65
CA ILE A 79 1.81 9.36 3.58
C ILE A 79 1.21 8.12 4.24
N THR A 80 0.06 7.67 3.72
CA THR A 80 -0.61 6.46 4.18
C THR A 80 -0.81 5.50 3.02
N PHE A 81 -0.22 4.31 3.13
CA PHE A 81 -0.41 3.23 2.16
C PHE A 81 -1.65 2.41 2.49
N LYS A 82 -2.42 2.05 1.47
CA LYS A 82 -3.46 1.03 1.60
C LYS A 82 -2.81 -0.32 1.89
N LYS A 83 -3.52 -1.15 2.66
CA LYS A 83 -3.01 -2.45 3.12
C LYS A 83 -2.90 -3.47 2.00
N GLU A 84 -3.92 -3.52 1.14
CA GLU A 84 -3.98 -4.50 0.06
C GLU A 84 -3.35 -3.93 -1.21
N VAL A 85 -2.65 -4.80 -1.94
CA VAL A 85 -2.08 -4.50 -3.25
C VAL A 85 -2.81 -5.28 -4.32
N THR A 86 -2.88 -4.71 -5.52
CA THR A 86 -3.51 -5.37 -6.66
C THR A 86 -2.44 -5.81 -7.65
N ILE A 87 -2.57 -7.02 -8.19
CA ILE A 87 -1.76 -7.47 -9.33
C ILE A 87 -2.53 -7.15 -10.61
N SER A 88 -1.99 -6.27 -11.44
CA SER A 88 -2.64 -5.90 -12.71
C SER A 88 -2.62 -7.08 -13.70
N PRO A 89 -3.48 -7.07 -14.73
CA PRO A 89 -3.45 -8.11 -15.79
C PRO A 89 -2.10 -8.24 -16.49
N MET A 90 -1.28 -7.18 -16.47
CA MET A 90 0.07 -7.15 -17.04
C MET A 90 1.14 -7.64 -16.05
N GLY A 91 0.76 -8.01 -14.83
CA GLY A 91 1.66 -8.51 -13.80
C GLY A 91 2.38 -7.43 -12.97
N TYR A 92 1.97 -6.17 -13.08
CA TYR A 92 2.47 -5.11 -12.19
C TYR A 92 1.82 -5.22 -10.82
N ILE A 93 2.60 -4.96 -9.77
CA ILE A 93 2.05 -4.81 -8.41
C ILE A 93 1.69 -3.34 -8.23
N VAL A 94 0.41 -3.07 -8.03
CA VAL A 94 -0.12 -1.72 -7.82
C VAL A 94 -0.24 -1.47 -6.32
N VAL A 95 0.53 -0.51 -5.85
CA VAL A 95 0.49 -0.01 -4.47
C VAL A 95 -0.28 1.30 -4.48
N GLU A 96 -1.34 1.38 -3.69
CA GLU A 96 -2.15 2.59 -3.55
C GLU A 96 -1.90 3.25 -2.21
N GLY A 97 -2.10 4.57 -2.17
CA GLY A 97 -2.02 5.35 -0.94
C GLY A 97 -2.64 6.72 -1.09
N TYR A 98 -2.50 7.51 -0.04
CA TYR A 98 -2.93 8.89 0.00
C TYR A 98 -2.06 9.72 0.93
N ILE A 99 -2.16 11.03 0.79
CA ILE A 99 -1.40 12.02 1.54
C ILE A 99 -2.33 12.86 2.42
N ASN A 100 -1.80 13.34 3.54
CA ASN A 100 -2.45 14.29 4.45
C ASN A 100 -3.83 13.82 4.96
N ASP A 101 -4.01 12.52 5.13
CA ASP A 101 -5.25 11.89 5.59
C ASP A 101 -6.51 12.19 4.74
N GLU A 102 -6.32 12.52 3.46
CA GLU A 102 -7.39 12.91 2.53
C GLU A 102 -7.47 11.94 1.33
N PRO A 103 -7.97 10.71 1.52
CA PRO A 103 -7.95 9.66 0.50
C PRO A 103 -8.73 10.00 -0.78
N GLU A 104 -9.79 10.80 -0.67
CA GLU A 104 -10.60 11.19 -1.83
C GLU A 104 -9.95 12.28 -2.69
N LYS A 105 -9.10 13.12 -2.07
CA LYS A 105 -8.48 14.27 -2.75
C LYS A 105 -7.06 14.02 -3.14
N PHE A 106 -6.26 13.43 -2.25
CA PHE A 106 -4.81 13.33 -2.39
C PHE A 106 -4.34 11.88 -2.50
N ASN A 107 -5.03 11.07 -3.30
CA ASN A 107 -4.60 9.70 -3.58
C ASN A 107 -3.53 9.63 -4.66
N PHE A 108 -2.76 8.54 -4.60
CA PHE A 108 -1.78 8.14 -5.58
C PHE A 108 -1.79 6.61 -5.78
N SER A 109 -1.22 6.16 -6.90
CA SER A 109 -0.90 4.76 -7.13
C SER A 109 0.49 4.62 -7.77
N ALA A 110 1.23 3.61 -7.34
CA ALA A 110 2.54 3.25 -7.87
C ALA A 110 2.46 1.86 -8.49
N SER A 111 2.84 1.74 -9.76
CA SER A 111 2.92 0.47 -10.48
C SER A 111 4.35 -0.04 -10.42
N LEU A 112 4.55 -1.20 -9.79
CA LEU A 112 5.87 -1.80 -9.59
C LEU A 112 6.08 -2.96 -10.56
N LYS A 113 7.26 -2.99 -11.20
CA LYS A 113 7.69 -4.17 -11.96
C LYS A 113 8.12 -5.25 -10.99
N TYR A 114 7.49 -6.42 -11.08
CA TYR A 114 7.88 -7.54 -10.23
C TYR A 114 9.34 -7.93 -10.51
N ARG A 115 10.14 -8.06 -9.44
CA ARG A 115 11.57 -8.47 -9.42
C ARG A 115 12.61 -7.44 -9.88
N THR A 116 12.26 -6.26 -10.37
CA THR A 116 13.27 -5.26 -10.78
C THR A 116 13.55 -4.19 -9.72
N ASN A 117 12.83 -4.18 -8.59
CA ASN A 117 12.91 -3.11 -7.56
C ASN A 117 12.72 -1.70 -8.16
N GLU A 118 11.95 -1.60 -9.25
CA GLU A 118 11.68 -0.37 -9.97
C GLU A 118 10.20 0.01 -9.84
N ILE A 119 9.98 1.31 -9.64
CA ILE A 119 8.68 1.94 -9.84
C ILE A 119 8.58 2.21 -11.34
N SER A 120 7.64 1.54 -12.00
CA SER A 120 7.43 1.67 -13.45
C SER A 120 6.72 2.96 -13.80
N SER A 121 5.77 3.35 -12.97
CA SER A 121 5.00 4.58 -13.12
C SER A 121 4.32 4.91 -11.81
N MET A 122 4.02 6.20 -11.64
CA MET A 122 3.15 6.70 -10.60
C MET A 122 2.02 7.50 -11.21
N SER A 123 0.88 7.49 -10.55
CA SER A 123 -0.30 8.24 -10.94
C SER A 123 -0.87 8.93 -9.71
N TYR A 124 -1.47 10.10 -9.93
CA TYR A 124 -1.94 10.99 -8.88
C TYR A 124 -3.36 11.43 -9.19
N SER A 125 -4.15 11.61 -8.15
CA SER A 125 -5.36 12.43 -8.20
C SER A 125 -5.06 13.81 -8.79
N TYR A 126 -6.07 14.41 -9.43
CA TYR A 126 -5.94 15.74 -10.02
C TYR A 126 -5.47 16.76 -8.98
N GLU A 127 -6.14 16.80 -7.83
CA GLU A 127 -5.82 17.73 -6.74
C GLU A 127 -4.38 17.60 -6.25
N LEU A 128 -3.86 16.37 -6.11
CA LEU A 128 -2.46 16.15 -5.75
C LEU A 128 -1.51 16.58 -6.86
N SER A 129 -1.81 16.24 -8.11
CA SER A 129 -0.95 16.57 -9.26
C SER A 129 -0.73 18.08 -9.41
N ILE A 130 -1.73 18.90 -9.11
CA ILE A 130 -1.60 20.37 -9.19
C ILE A 130 -0.80 20.94 -8.03
N ARG A 131 -0.72 20.25 -6.87
CA ARG A 131 0.19 20.63 -5.77
C ARG A 131 1.64 20.33 -6.11
N PHE A 132 1.93 19.29 -6.90
CA PHE A 132 3.30 19.02 -7.37
C PHE A 132 3.72 19.86 -8.58
N ARG A 133 2.86 20.75 -9.07
CA ARG A 133 3.18 21.55 -10.25
C ARG A 133 4.26 22.57 -9.95
N ASP A 134 5.33 22.50 -10.72
CA ASP A 134 6.40 23.49 -10.73
C ASP A 134 6.05 24.64 -11.67
N TRP A 135 5.60 25.77 -11.10
CA TRP A 135 5.28 26.96 -11.87
C TRP A 135 6.51 27.71 -12.38
N GLU A 136 7.71 27.48 -11.81
CA GLU A 136 8.94 28.10 -12.30
C GLU A 136 9.31 27.61 -13.70
N LYS A 137 8.89 26.39 -14.06
CA LYS A 137 9.01 25.87 -15.45
C LYS A 137 8.19 26.67 -16.46
N TYR A 138 7.23 27.48 -16.01
CA TYR A 138 6.34 28.29 -16.83
C TYR A 138 6.54 29.80 -16.59
N LYS A 139 7.69 30.21 -16.02
CA LYS A 139 7.96 31.62 -15.71
C LYS A 139 7.90 32.57 -16.92
N ASP A 140 8.16 32.05 -18.13
CA ASP A 140 8.08 32.80 -19.38
C ASP A 140 6.64 32.92 -19.91
N GLU A 141 5.71 32.15 -19.34
CA GLU A 141 4.27 32.13 -19.68
C GLU A 141 3.42 32.33 -18.41
N PRO A 142 3.57 33.46 -17.68
CA PRO A 142 2.93 33.68 -16.37
C PRO A 142 1.39 33.65 -16.44
N GLN A 143 0.83 33.90 -17.63
CA GLN A 143 -0.61 33.80 -17.88
C GLN A 143 -1.17 32.40 -17.64
N LEU A 144 -0.35 31.33 -17.76
CA LEU A 144 -0.80 29.96 -17.49
C LEU A 144 -1.17 29.78 -16.02
N LYS A 145 -0.32 30.28 -15.11
CA LYS A 145 -0.59 30.25 -13.67
C LYS A 145 -1.79 31.13 -13.34
N GLU A 146 -1.83 32.35 -13.87
CA GLU A 146 -2.93 33.28 -13.63
C GLU A 146 -4.28 32.73 -14.10
N ASN A 147 -4.34 32.17 -15.31
CA ASN A 147 -5.56 31.59 -15.86
C ASN A 147 -6.00 30.36 -15.08
N PHE A 148 -5.06 29.51 -14.66
CA PHE A 148 -5.36 28.38 -13.77
C PHE A 148 -5.95 28.87 -12.45
N LEU A 149 -5.31 29.82 -11.76
CA LEU A 149 -5.82 30.37 -10.51
C LEU A 149 -7.20 31.00 -10.68
N LYS A 150 -7.45 31.74 -11.77
CA LYS A 150 -8.78 32.31 -12.08
C LYS A 150 -9.85 31.26 -12.38
N SER A 151 -9.46 30.08 -12.86
CA SER A 151 -10.39 28.98 -13.12
C SER A 151 -10.91 28.30 -11.85
N LEU A 152 -10.17 28.43 -10.74
CA LEU A 152 -10.55 27.86 -9.45
C LEU A 152 -11.60 28.74 -8.74
N PRO A 153 -12.62 28.13 -8.09
CA PRO A 153 -13.45 28.83 -7.12
C PRO A 153 -12.61 29.52 -6.05
N LYS A 154 -13.03 30.69 -5.58
CA LYS A 154 -12.26 31.52 -4.64
C LYS A 154 -11.72 30.72 -3.43
N LYS A 155 -12.56 29.90 -2.79
CA LYS A 155 -12.16 29.09 -1.62
C LYS A 155 -11.10 28.04 -1.96
N GLU A 156 -11.21 27.41 -3.13
CA GLU A 156 -10.26 26.40 -3.59
C GLU A 156 -8.92 27.02 -3.97
N ARG A 157 -8.96 28.21 -4.59
CA ARG A 157 -7.76 28.99 -4.91
C ARG A 157 -7.00 29.41 -3.65
N GLU A 158 -7.69 29.95 -2.65
CA GLU A 158 -7.08 30.34 -1.37
C GLU A 158 -6.41 29.14 -0.69
N GLN A 159 -7.09 27.98 -0.68
CA GLN A 159 -6.53 26.75 -0.13
C GLN A 159 -5.35 26.24 -0.97
N TYR A 160 -5.43 26.27 -2.30
CA TYR A 160 -4.34 25.89 -3.19
C TYR A 160 -3.08 26.73 -2.94
N LEU A 161 -3.20 28.05 -2.91
CA LEU A 161 -2.07 28.94 -2.64
C LEU A 161 -1.44 28.65 -1.28
N LYS A 162 -2.28 28.46 -0.25
CA LYS A 162 -1.81 28.07 1.08
C LYS A 162 -1.09 26.71 1.06
N ASP A 163 -1.59 25.74 0.31
CA ASP A 163 -0.99 24.40 0.20
C ASP A 163 0.39 24.45 -0.45
N ILE A 164 0.61 25.35 -1.40
CA ILE A 164 1.91 25.55 -2.08
C ILE A 164 2.80 26.63 -1.41
N GLY A 165 2.42 27.12 -0.22
CA GLY A 165 3.20 28.12 0.51
C GLY A 165 3.13 29.56 -0.03
N GLU A 166 2.21 29.83 -0.95
CA GLU A 166 1.96 31.16 -1.51
C GLU A 166 0.79 31.88 -0.82
N LYS A 167 0.70 33.19 -1.07
CA LYS A 167 -0.42 34.04 -0.63
C LYS A 167 -1.04 34.71 -1.85
N GLU A 168 -2.34 34.99 -1.79
CA GLU A 168 -3.01 35.87 -2.78
C GLU A 168 -2.39 37.27 -2.79
#